data_AF-A0A536SQ49-F1
#
_entry.id   AF-A0A536SQ49-F1
#
_cell.length_a   1.000
_cell.length_b   1.000
_cell.length_c   1.000
_cell.angle_alpha   90.00
_cell.angle_beta   90.00
_cell.angle_gamma   90.00
#
_symmetry.space_group_name_H-M   'P 1'
#
loop_
_entity.id
_entity.type
_entity.pdbx_description
1 polymer ?
#
loop_
_entity_poly.entity_id
_entity_poly.type
_entity_poly.pdbx_seq_one_letter_code
_entity_poly.pdbx_strand_id
1 'polypeptide(L)'
;MDRPQTIKGRGAADSPQGRFERLARSREAEIRSRPDTVVTLQQARSIIARNDSPDLPFSQSINPYQGCEHGCIYCYARPSHAYLGLSPGLDFETRIFAKENAAELLRKELSRPDYRCELIALGANTDPYQPAERKHRI
;
A
#
# COMPACT_ATOMS: atom_id res chain seq x y z
N MET A 1 14.54 0.46 -28.44
CA MET A 1 13.77 0.80 -27.22
C MET A 1 14.73 0.69 -26.06
N ASP A 2 14.98 1.79 -25.36
CA ASP A 2 15.91 1.80 -24.22
C ASP A 2 15.29 1.01 -23.06
N ARG A 3 16.01 0.02 -22.52
CA ARG A 3 15.49 -0.81 -21.43
C ARG A 3 15.59 -0.01 -20.13
N PRO A 4 14.51 0.11 -19.33
CA PRO A 4 14.58 0.86 -18.09
C PRO A 4 15.68 0.26 -17.19
N GLN A 5 16.57 1.13 -16.68
CA GLN A 5 17.65 0.73 -15.79
C GLN A 5 17.08 0.15 -14.51
N THR A 6 17.44 -1.08 -14.18
CA THR A 6 16.99 -1.75 -12.96
C THR A 6 17.59 -1.08 -11.73
N ILE A 7 16.79 -0.94 -10.67
CA ILE A 7 17.23 -0.39 -9.38
C ILE A 7 17.33 -1.55 -8.39
N LYS A 8 18.51 -1.77 -7.81
CA LYS A 8 18.72 -2.90 -6.87
C LYS A 8 17.79 -2.79 -5.66
N GLY A 9 17.06 -3.86 -5.36
CA GLY A 9 16.13 -3.94 -4.22
C GLY A 9 14.79 -3.25 -4.48
N ARG A 10 14.49 -2.93 -5.74
CA ARG A 10 13.25 -2.31 -6.20
C ARG A 10 12.68 -3.16 -7.32
N GLY A 11 11.38 -3.46 -7.28
CA GLY A 11 10.77 -4.26 -8.35
C GLY A 11 10.34 -3.40 -9.53
N ALA A 12 9.91 -2.16 -9.29
CA ALA A 12 9.68 -1.19 -10.35
C ALA A 12 10.95 -0.38 -10.63
N ALA A 13 11.35 -0.34 -11.90
CA ALA A 13 12.41 0.53 -12.39
C ALA A 13 11.87 1.89 -12.85
N ASP A 14 10.54 2.06 -12.96
CA ASP A 14 9.90 3.25 -13.51
C ASP A 14 8.86 3.83 -12.56
N SER A 15 8.56 5.11 -12.76
CA SER A 15 7.51 5.83 -12.04
C SER A 15 6.46 6.34 -13.04
N PRO A 16 5.68 5.43 -13.67
CA PRO A 16 4.62 5.82 -14.59
C PRO A 16 3.59 6.66 -13.86
N GLN A 17 2.90 7.54 -14.57
CA GLN A 17 1.89 8.37 -13.95
C GLN A 17 0.64 7.57 -13.57
N GLY A 18 -0.04 7.99 -12.51
CA GLY A 18 -1.29 7.40 -12.07
C GLY A 18 -2.40 7.55 -13.12
N ARG A 19 -3.21 6.50 -13.30
CA ARG A 19 -4.29 6.43 -14.29
C ARG A 19 -5.34 7.54 -14.17
N PHE A 20 -5.50 8.12 -12.98
CA PHE A 20 -6.52 9.13 -12.67
C PHE A 20 -6.01 10.57 -12.81
N GLU A 21 -4.73 10.76 -13.15
CA GLU A 21 -4.15 12.08 -13.35
C GLU A 21 -4.63 12.73 -14.64
N ARG A 22 -4.99 14.01 -14.59
CA ARG A 22 -5.46 14.77 -15.75
C ARG A 22 -4.32 15.15 -16.71
N LEU A 23 -3.13 15.39 -16.18
CA LEU A 23 -2.00 15.92 -16.94
C LEU A 23 -0.83 14.96 -16.89
N ALA A 24 -0.24 14.64 -18.05
CA ALA A 24 0.96 13.82 -18.13
C ALA A 24 2.22 14.64 -17.79
N ARG A 25 3.07 14.20 -16.86
CA ARG A 25 4.38 14.81 -16.57
C ARG A 25 5.48 13.77 -16.64
N SER A 26 6.45 13.98 -17.52
CA SER A 26 7.71 13.24 -17.53
C SER A 26 8.77 14.00 -16.72
N ARG A 27 9.58 13.28 -15.97
CA ARG A 27 10.84 13.80 -15.45
C ARG A 27 11.92 13.55 -16.49
N GLU A 28 12.76 14.54 -16.76
CA GLU A 28 14.00 14.31 -17.48
C GLU A 28 14.90 13.38 -16.65
N ALA A 29 15.70 12.55 -17.34
CA ALA A 29 16.47 11.49 -16.71
C ALA A 29 17.59 12.05 -15.83
N GLU A 30 17.28 12.33 -14.56
CA GLU A 30 18.31 12.45 -13.51
C GLU A 30 18.90 11.07 -13.22
N ILE A 31 20.20 11.05 -12.89
CA ILE A 31 20.90 9.87 -12.37
C ILE A 31 20.14 9.41 -11.13
N ARG A 32 19.41 8.30 -11.24
CA ARG A 32 18.63 7.76 -10.13
C ARG A 32 19.57 7.17 -9.08
N SER A 33 19.86 7.95 -8.04
CA SER A 33 20.28 7.37 -6.78
C SER A 33 19.19 6.41 -6.29
N ARG A 34 19.57 5.32 -5.62
CA ARG A 34 18.61 4.37 -5.04
C ARG A 34 17.64 5.16 -4.14
N PRO A 35 16.33 5.18 -4.44
CA PRO A 35 15.37 5.96 -3.67
C PRO A 35 15.20 5.34 -2.29
N ASP A 36 15.18 6.17 -1.26
CA ASP A 36 14.85 5.75 0.10
C ASP A 36 13.36 5.41 0.20
N THR A 37 13.04 4.47 1.10
CA THR A 37 11.65 4.25 1.49
C THR A 37 11.27 5.31 2.53
N VAL A 38 10.22 6.08 2.23
CA VAL A 38 9.61 7.05 3.14
C VAL A 38 8.31 6.46 3.67
N VAL A 39 8.21 6.36 5.00
CA VAL A 39 7.00 5.95 5.70
C VAL A 39 6.31 7.17 6.31
N THR A 40 5.08 7.45 5.89
CA THR A 40 4.25 8.53 6.41
C THR A 40 3.22 7.95 7.37
N LEU A 41 3.13 8.48 8.59
CA LEU A 41 2.07 8.12 9.52
C LEU A 41 0.76 8.75 9.06
N GLN A 42 -0.33 7.99 9.13
CA GLN A 42 -1.66 8.45 8.76
C GLN A 42 -2.70 8.01 9.78
N GLN A 43 -3.63 8.93 10.08
CA GLN A 43 -4.85 8.64 10.81
C GLN A 43 -5.90 8.05 9.86
N ALA A 44 -6.26 6.79 10.07
CA ALA A 44 -7.33 6.14 9.32
C ALA A 44 -8.70 6.48 9.92
N ARG A 45 -9.75 6.44 9.09
CA ARG A 45 -11.15 6.55 9.55
C ARG A 45 -11.73 5.20 9.99
N SER A 46 -11.27 4.13 9.35
CA SER A 46 -11.62 2.73 9.66
C SER A 46 -10.43 1.83 9.34
N ILE A 47 -10.38 0.66 9.98
CA ILE A 47 -9.31 -0.33 9.76
C ILE A 47 -9.79 -1.60 9.08
N ILE A 48 -11.04 -2.03 9.32
CA ILE A 48 -11.67 -3.15 8.63
C ILE A 48 -12.30 -2.65 7.32
N ALA A 49 -11.79 -3.14 6.20
CA ALA A 49 -12.42 -3.02 4.90
C ALA A 49 -13.39 -4.20 4.69
N ARG A 50 -14.53 -3.95 4.06
CA ARG A 50 -15.57 -4.95 3.81
C ARG A 50 -15.82 -5.10 2.31
N ASN A 51 -16.15 -6.33 1.89
CA ASN A 51 -16.52 -6.67 0.53
C ASN A 51 -17.62 -7.75 0.53
N ASP A 52 -18.36 -7.83 -0.57
CA ASP A 52 -19.44 -8.79 -0.84
C ASP A 52 -19.14 -9.65 -2.07
N SER A 53 -17.86 -9.79 -2.44
CA SER A 53 -17.45 -10.56 -3.61
C SER A 53 -17.72 -12.05 -3.39
N PRO A 54 -18.41 -12.75 -4.32
CA PRO A 54 -18.60 -14.19 -4.24
C PRO A 54 -17.29 -14.98 -4.50
N ASP A 55 -16.26 -14.31 -5.03
CA ASP A 55 -14.99 -14.93 -5.42
C ASP A 55 -13.97 -14.96 -4.28
N LEU A 56 -14.23 -14.27 -3.17
CA LEU A 56 -13.33 -14.18 -2.03
C LEU A 56 -13.85 -15.03 -0.86
N PRO A 57 -12.97 -15.81 -0.19
CA PRO A 57 -13.38 -16.62 0.97
C PRO A 57 -13.53 -15.78 2.26
N PHE A 58 -13.47 -14.45 2.16
CA PHE A 58 -13.57 -13.52 3.28
C PHE A 58 -14.34 -12.26 2.88
N SER A 59 -15.16 -11.76 3.79
CA SER A 59 -15.88 -10.49 3.68
C SER A 59 -15.09 -9.33 4.29
N GLN A 60 -14.19 -9.59 5.24
CA GLN A 60 -13.47 -8.59 6.01
C GLN A 60 -11.96 -8.69 5.78
N SER A 61 -11.28 -7.54 5.68
CA SER A 61 -9.82 -7.50 5.58
C SER A 61 -9.22 -6.31 6.32
N ILE A 62 -7.96 -6.44 6.72
CA ILE A 62 -7.16 -5.39 7.33
C ILE A 62 -5.86 -5.24 6.56
N ASN A 63 -5.51 -3.99 6.25
CA ASN A 63 -4.20 -3.61 5.72
C ASN A 63 -3.67 -2.46 6.58
N PRO A 64 -2.70 -2.72 7.48
CA PRO A 64 -2.13 -1.68 8.35
C PRO A 64 -1.34 -0.63 7.56
N TYR A 65 -0.85 -1.01 6.39
CA TYR A 65 -0.06 -0.17 5.50
C TYR A 65 -0.78 0.09 4.17
N GLN A 66 -0.39 1.16 3.48
CA GLN A 66 -0.68 1.37 2.06
C GLN A 66 0.65 1.50 1.32
N GLY A 67 0.83 0.69 0.28
CA GLY A 67 2.13 0.45 -0.35
C GLY A 67 2.84 -0.73 0.31
N CYS A 68 3.84 -1.27 -0.38
CA CYS A 68 4.56 -2.45 0.10
C CYS A 68 6.05 -2.38 -0.24
N GLU A 69 6.89 -2.37 0.79
CA GLU A 69 8.36 -2.39 0.65
C GLU A 69 8.91 -3.64 -0.05
N HIS A 70 8.15 -4.74 -0.10
CA HIS A 70 8.53 -5.92 -0.87
C HIS A 70 8.67 -5.63 -2.37
N GLY A 71 7.90 -4.67 -2.89
CA GLY A 71 8.09 -4.16 -4.24
C GLY A 71 7.87 -5.16 -5.38
N CYS A 72 7.19 -6.31 -5.18
CA CYS A 72 6.99 -7.29 -6.26
C CYS A 72 6.44 -6.63 -7.53
N ILE A 73 7.14 -6.78 -8.67
CA ILE A 73 6.77 -6.10 -9.92
C ILE A 73 5.38 -6.52 -10.44
N TYR A 74 4.99 -7.76 -10.16
CA TYR A 74 3.70 -8.34 -10.52
C TYR A 74 2.62 -8.13 -9.44
N CYS A 75 2.88 -7.29 -8.42
CA CYS A 75 1.91 -7.08 -7.35
C CYS A 75 0.64 -6.41 -7.89
N TYR A 76 -0.49 -7.10 -7.74
CA TYR A 76 -1.79 -6.62 -8.22
C TYR A 76 -2.25 -5.33 -7.52
N ALA A 77 -1.73 -5.05 -6.32
CA ALA A 77 -2.12 -3.89 -5.51
C ALA A 77 -1.46 -2.57 -5.95
N ARG A 78 -0.45 -2.63 -6.82
CA ARG A 78 0.26 -1.44 -7.34
C ARG A 78 -0.65 -0.32 -7.86
N PRO A 79 -1.71 -0.60 -8.63
CA PRO A 79 -2.64 0.43 -9.10
C PRO A 79 -3.33 1.21 -7.98
N SER A 80 -3.39 0.70 -6.74
CA SER A 80 -4.02 1.40 -5.62
C SER A 80 -3.35 2.75 -5.29
N HIS A 81 -2.04 2.88 -5.55
CA HIS A 81 -1.31 4.14 -5.35
C HIS A 81 -1.76 5.26 -6.27
N ALA A 82 -2.36 4.94 -7.42
CA ALA A 82 -2.90 5.95 -8.32
C ALA A 82 -4.07 6.73 -7.67
N TYR A 83 -4.82 6.13 -6.74
CA TYR A 83 -5.88 6.83 -5.99
C TYR A 83 -5.32 7.83 -4.97
N LEU A 84 -4.02 7.74 -4.66
CA LEU A 84 -3.30 8.67 -3.78
C LEU A 84 -2.57 9.77 -4.57
N GLY A 85 -2.76 9.83 -5.90
CA GLY A 85 -1.99 10.71 -6.77
C GLY A 85 -0.51 10.32 -6.88
N LEU A 86 -0.18 9.07 -6.55
CA LEU A 86 1.18 8.53 -6.59
C LEU A 86 1.36 7.56 -7.76
N SER A 87 2.60 7.35 -8.17
CA SER A 87 2.91 6.37 -9.20
C SER A 87 2.59 4.94 -8.72
N PRO A 88 1.92 4.11 -9.54
CA PRO A 88 1.79 2.68 -9.25
C PRO A 88 3.11 1.90 -9.46
N GLY A 89 4.15 2.55 -9.98
CA GLY A 89 5.50 1.98 -10.10
C GLY A 89 6.32 2.20 -8.83
N LEU A 90 7.35 3.03 -8.93
CA LEU A 90 8.34 3.21 -7.87
C LEU A 90 7.75 3.75 -6.57
N ASP A 91 6.73 4.61 -6.62
CA ASP A 91 6.13 5.18 -5.41
C ASP A 91 5.41 4.10 -4.58
N PHE A 92 4.88 3.03 -5.18
CA PHE A 92 4.22 1.93 -4.45
C PHE A 92 5.11 1.27 -3.39
N GLU A 93 6.40 1.19 -3.66
CA GLU A 93 7.40 0.52 -2.80
C GLU A 93 8.36 1.48 -2.09
N THR A 94 8.24 2.78 -2.35
CA THR A 94 9.06 3.84 -1.72
C THR A 94 8.25 4.86 -0.92
N ARG A 95 6.93 4.96 -1.13
CA ARG A 95 6.01 5.83 -0.40
C ARG A 95 4.97 4.97 0.31
N ILE A 96 5.25 4.66 1.57
CA ILE A 96 4.42 3.80 2.41
C ILE A 96 3.64 4.67 3.39
N PHE A 97 2.36 4.36 3.58
CA PHE A 97 1.53 5.00 4.61
C PHE A 97 1.24 3.98 5.70
N ALA A 98 1.56 4.32 6.95
CA ALA A 98 1.31 3.48 8.11
C ALA A 98 0.11 4.02 8.90
N LYS A 99 -0.90 3.19 9.13
CA LYS A 99 -2.11 3.58 9.86
C LYS A 99 -1.85 3.49 11.37
N GLU A 100 -1.36 4.57 11.96
CA GLU A 100 -0.90 4.59 13.37
C GLU A 100 -2.01 4.30 14.39
N ASN A 101 -3.26 4.60 14.05
CA ASN A 101 -4.43 4.33 14.90
C ASN A 101 -5.12 2.98 14.58
N ALA A 102 -4.48 2.08 13.83
CA ALA A 102 -5.07 0.81 13.41
C ALA A 102 -5.58 -0.04 14.58
N ALA A 103 -4.76 -0.23 15.62
CA ALA A 103 -5.12 -1.03 16.79
C ALA A 103 -6.27 -0.40 17.61
N GLU A 104 -6.32 0.92 17.71
CA GLU A 104 -7.41 1.64 18.38
C GLU A 104 -8.72 1.43 17.62
N LEU A 105 -8.72 1.66 16.31
CA LEU A 105 -9.88 1.46 15.45
C LEU A 105 -10.36 0.01 15.47
N LEU A 106 -9.45 -0.96 15.52
CA LEU A 106 -9.81 -2.37 15.58
C LEU A 106 -10.52 -2.68 16.90
N ARG A 107 -9.97 -2.26 18.04
CA ARG A 107 -10.62 -2.44 19.34
C ARG A 107 -12.01 -1.81 19.37
N LYS A 108 -12.12 -0.58 18.86
CA LYS A 108 -13.40 0.13 18.78
C LYS A 108 -14.42 -0.66 17.96
N GLU A 109 -14.04 -1.15 16.78
CA GLU A 109 -14.93 -1.91 15.90
C GLU A 109 -15.36 -3.25 16.52
N LEU A 110 -14.42 -4.02 17.06
CA LEU A 110 -14.69 -5.32 17.69
C LEU A 110 -15.53 -5.20 18.97
N SER A 111 -15.47 -4.06 19.66
CA SER A 111 -16.23 -3.81 20.90
C SER A 111 -17.70 -3.46 20.68
N ARG A 112 -18.12 -3.24 19.43
CA ARG A 112 -19.51 -2.85 19.16
C ARG A 112 -20.45 -4.01 19.51
N PRO A 113 -21.60 -3.75 20.17
CA PRO A 113 -22.54 -4.81 20.57
C PRO A 113 -23.18 -5.53 19.37
N ASP A 114 -23.20 -4.89 18.19
CA ASP A 114 -23.71 -5.44 16.95
C ASP A 114 -22.62 -6.07 16.06
N TYR A 115 -21.35 -6.09 16.51
CA TYR A 115 -20.27 -6.70 15.74
C TYR A 115 -20.47 -8.21 15.63
N ARG A 116 -20.44 -8.70 14.39
CA ARG A 116 -20.44 -10.14 14.10
C ARG A 116 -19.02 -10.59 13.80
N CYS A 117 -18.54 -11.54 14.59
CA CYS A 117 -17.23 -12.15 14.41
C CYS A 117 -17.22 -12.95 13.10
N GLU A 118 -16.29 -12.60 12.21
CA GLU A 118 -16.08 -13.25 10.93
C GLU A 118 -14.56 -13.35 10.67
N LEU A 119 -14.18 -14.14 9.66
CA LEU A 119 -12.79 -14.22 9.22
C LEU A 119 -12.31 -12.85 8.73
N ILE A 120 -11.21 -12.37 9.29
CA ILE A 120 -10.53 -11.15 8.83
C ILE A 120 -9.24 -11.56 8.11
N ALA A 121 -9.19 -11.30 6.80
CA ALA A 121 -7.97 -11.46 6.02
C ALA A 121 -6.98 -10.32 6.32
N LEU A 122 -5.88 -10.64 6.99
CA LEU A 122 -4.81 -9.69 7.24
C LEU A 122 -3.85 -9.65 6.05
N GLY A 123 -3.59 -8.46 5.52
CA GLY A 123 -2.66 -8.27 4.42
C GLY A 123 -3.20 -8.62 3.03
N ALA A 124 -4.52 -8.48 2.84
CA ALA A 124 -5.15 -8.82 1.57
C ALA A 124 -4.54 -8.03 0.39
N ASN A 125 -4.27 -6.73 0.56
CA ASN A 125 -3.77 -5.83 -0.49
C ASN A 125 -2.27 -5.51 -0.34
N THR A 126 -1.76 -5.41 0.89
CA THR A 126 -0.36 -5.09 1.18
C THR A 126 0.16 -5.95 2.29
N ASP A 127 1.46 -6.25 2.29
CA ASP A 127 2.07 -7.03 3.36
C ASP A 127 1.93 -6.30 4.72
N PRO A 128 1.48 -6.97 5.79
CA PRO A 128 1.33 -6.39 7.11
C PRO A 128 2.64 -6.41 7.92
N TYR A 129 3.64 -7.18 7.50
CA TYR A 129 4.91 -7.42 8.20
C TYR A 129 6.09 -6.82 7.43
N GLN A 130 5.96 -5.56 7.01
CA GLN A 130 6.99 -4.85 6.26
C GLN A 130 8.20 -4.51 7.15
N PRO A 131 9.39 -4.23 6.56
CA PRO A 131 10.54 -3.69 7.31
C PRO A 131 10.19 -2.50 8.22
N ALA A 132 9.24 -1.64 7.81
CA ALA A 132 8.67 -0.55 8.60
C ALA A 132 8.17 -0.98 9.99
N GLU A 133 7.70 -2.23 10.14
CA GLU A 133 7.18 -2.78 11.38
C GLU A 133 8.23 -2.77 12.51
N ARG A 134 9.52 -2.85 12.17
CA ARG A 134 10.63 -2.76 13.13
C ARG A 134 10.63 -1.45 13.92
N LYS A 135 10.12 -0.37 13.31
CA LYS A 135 10.06 0.96 13.91
C LYS A 135 8.65 1.30 14.40
N HIS A 136 7.62 1.00 13.60
CA HIS A 136 6.28 1.54 13.80
C HIS A 136 5.38 0.67 14.66
N ARG A 137 5.58 -0.66 14.68
CA ARG A 137 4.88 -1.60 15.58
C ARG A 137 3.34 -1.42 15.57
N ILE A 138 2.73 -1.46 14.39
CA ILE A 138 1.32 -1.09 14.15
C ILE A 138 0.37 -2.19 14.64
#